data_AF-A0A1G5EAE5-F1
#
_entry.id   AF-A0A1G5EAE5-F1
#
_cell.length_a   1.000
_cell.length_b   1.000
_cell.length_c   1.000
_cell.angle_alpha   90.00
_cell.angle_beta   90.00
_cell.angle_gamma   90.00
#
_symmetry.space_group_name_H-M   'P 1'
#
loop_
_entity.id
_entity.type
_entity.pdbx_description
1 polymer ?
#
loop_
_entity_poly.entity_id
_entity_poly.type
_entity_poly.pdbx_seq_one_letter_code
_entity_poly.pdbx_strand_id
1 'polypeptide(L)'
;MYKIGNQGTFKALPDPALAIYQGDVARVEAYIQQGMDLEEKIALSSNITLRPLDLALICNQSKVIRLLVERGAEINAKDHPAILYAVRYGGADVIRYLVEQGAKLNGLSRLKSSAYDEAYYGNKKNISVLNDLGLDIRKYGGKTLRKAVSDHDMKTVQYLLNEGVDINYNEPDMVYPYKATPLTVAARQNSMRMVKYLVEQGADVTLQEKDGERAYTIAVSQKNNEMAEYLKSHEPEEFHNLSNKLHALQSYKLPETLIRFMTEGSRRIDLPSCPAGVGYIEFFSLTDTVEMKMGRQKLLRLSSDLDQYSHMLIVWNPSKKMIGYADIEHQEQGTLCTFEQFLEEPEVYIERLLN
;
A
#
# COMPACT_ATOMS: atom_id res chain seq x y z
N MET A 1 -33.75 0.76 -11.92
CA MET A 1 -32.40 0.19 -11.79
C MET A 1 -32.08 0.07 -10.31
N TYR A 2 -31.43 -1.02 -9.89
CA TYR A 2 -31.16 -1.36 -8.49
C TYR A 2 -29.66 -1.23 -8.22
N LYS A 3 -29.25 -0.36 -7.28
CA LYS A 3 -27.84 -0.13 -6.96
C LYS A 3 -27.45 -0.91 -5.71
N ILE A 4 -26.50 -1.84 -5.82
CA ILE A 4 -26.06 -2.68 -4.70
C ILE A 4 -24.61 -2.33 -4.38
N GLY A 5 -24.42 -1.48 -3.36
CA GLY A 5 -23.09 -1.07 -2.88
C GLY A 5 -22.10 -0.73 -4.02
N ASN A 6 -20.94 -1.39 -3.98
CA ASN A 6 -19.91 -1.35 -5.04
C ASN A 6 -20.02 -2.52 -6.03
N GLN A 7 -21.04 -3.37 -5.90
CA GLN A 7 -21.27 -4.51 -6.79
C GLN A 7 -21.81 -4.05 -8.15
N GLY A 8 -22.51 -2.91 -8.17
CA GLY A 8 -22.93 -2.24 -9.40
C GLY A 8 -24.41 -1.89 -9.43
N THR A 9 -24.90 -1.63 -10.64
CA THR A 9 -26.28 -1.25 -10.91
C THR A 9 -26.93 -2.28 -11.83
N PHE A 10 -28.07 -2.83 -11.40
CA PHE A 10 -28.75 -3.93 -12.07
C PHE A 10 -30.08 -3.47 -12.65
N LYS A 11 -30.44 -3.97 -13.84
CA LYS A 11 -31.75 -3.65 -14.46
C LYS A 11 -32.90 -4.37 -13.77
N ALA A 12 -32.68 -5.62 -13.37
CA ALA A 12 -33.59 -6.47 -12.62
C ALA A 12 -32.81 -7.24 -11.56
N LEU A 13 -33.51 -7.72 -10.53
CA LEU A 13 -32.98 -8.62 -9.52
C LEU A 13 -33.86 -9.88 -9.49
N PRO A 14 -33.30 -11.07 -9.22
CA PRO A 14 -34.11 -12.25 -8.89
C PRO A 14 -35.04 -11.96 -7.72
N ASP A 15 -36.17 -12.64 -7.66
CA ASP A 15 -37.22 -12.38 -6.67
C ASP A 15 -36.75 -12.37 -5.20
N PRO A 16 -35.92 -13.33 -4.73
CA PRO A 16 -35.37 -13.28 -3.37
C PRO A 16 -34.47 -12.06 -3.14
N ALA A 17 -33.61 -11.72 -4.12
CA ALA A 17 -32.75 -10.56 -4.04
C ALA A 17 -33.53 -9.25 -4.05
N LEU A 18 -34.62 -9.17 -4.81
CA LEU A 18 -35.50 -8.00 -4.85
C LEU A 18 -36.20 -7.80 -3.49
N ALA A 19 -36.71 -8.87 -2.88
CA ALA A 19 -37.32 -8.82 -1.56
C ALA A 19 -36.34 -8.33 -0.48
N ILE A 20 -35.12 -8.87 -0.49
CA ILE A 20 -34.03 -8.43 0.39
C ILE A 20 -33.72 -6.95 0.12
N TYR A 21 -33.49 -6.57 -1.13
CA TYR A 21 -33.16 -5.19 -1.53
C TYR A 21 -34.21 -4.17 -1.06
N GLN A 22 -35.50 -4.54 -1.10
CA GLN A 22 -36.62 -3.69 -0.69
C GLN A 22 -36.85 -3.69 0.83
N GLY A 23 -36.19 -4.57 1.58
CA GLY A 23 -36.45 -4.74 3.01
C GLY A 23 -37.78 -5.41 3.32
N ASP A 24 -38.33 -6.19 2.38
CA ASP A 24 -39.62 -6.88 2.52
C ASP A 24 -39.45 -8.13 3.40
N VAL A 25 -39.50 -7.91 4.72
CA VAL A 25 -39.31 -8.96 5.74
C VAL A 25 -40.30 -10.10 5.55
N ALA A 26 -41.56 -9.81 5.25
CA ALA A 26 -42.60 -10.83 5.12
C ALA A 26 -42.33 -11.76 3.92
N ARG A 27 -41.91 -11.17 2.79
CA ARG A 27 -41.58 -11.95 1.59
C ARG A 27 -40.28 -12.74 1.77
N VAL A 28 -39.26 -12.17 2.41
CA VAL A 28 -38.04 -12.90 2.75
C VAL A 28 -38.36 -14.08 3.68
N GLU A 29 -39.18 -13.87 4.71
CA GLU A 29 -39.61 -14.93 5.61
C GLU A 29 -40.39 -16.04 4.88
N ALA A 30 -41.27 -15.68 3.96
CA ALA A 30 -41.97 -16.67 3.13
C ALA A 30 -41.00 -17.51 2.30
N TYR A 31 -39.95 -16.91 1.73
CA TYR A 31 -38.90 -17.67 1.02
C TYR A 31 -38.15 -18.63 1.95
N ILE A 32 -37.82 -18.21 3.17
CA ILE A 32 -37.18 -19.08 4.17
C ILE A 32 -38.09 -20.26 4.51
N GLN A 33 -39.39 -20.03 4.75
CA GLN A 33 -40.37 -21.08 5.03
C GLN A 33 -40.56 -22.05 3.85
N GLN A 34 -40.35 -21.58 2.62
CA GLN A 34 -40.39 -22.39 1.40
C GLN A 34 -39.06 -23.13 1.12
N GLY A 35 -38.07 -23.02 2.02
CA GLY A 35 -36.81 -23.76 1.92
C GLY A 35 -35.68 -23.00 1.23
N MET A 36 -35.70 -21.67 1.20
CA MET A 36 -34.53 -20.88 0.78
C MET A 36 -33.32 -21.21 1.67
N ASP A 37 -32.24 -21.69 1.06
CA ASP A 37 -30.95 -21.87 1.73
C ASP A 37 -30.33 -20.50 2.04
N LEU A 38 -29.95 -20.28 3.30
CA LEU A 38 -29.39 -19.01 3.77
C LEU A 38 -27.92 -18.82 3.34
N GLU A 39 -27.25 -19.89 2.93
CA GLU A 39 -25.84 -19.89 2.50
C GLU A 39 -25.68 -20.03 0.98
N GLU A 40 -26.73 -20.41 0.26
CA GLU A 40 -26.71 -20.43 -1.20
C GLU A 40 -26.63 -19.00 -1.76
N LYS A 41 -25.71 -18.77 -2.70
CA LYS A 41 -25.50 -17.44 -3.26
C LYS A 41 -26.54 -17.13 -4.33
N ILE A 42 -27.23 -16.01 -4.18
CA ILE A 42 -28.15 -15.47 -5.17
C ILE A 42 -27.35 -14.81 -6.31
N ALA A 43 -27.55 -15.27 -7.54
CA ALA A 43 -26.91 -14.69 -8.72
C ALA A 43 -27.60 -13.39 -9.16
N LEU A 44 -26.88 -12.28 -9.06
CA LEU A 44 -27.35 -10.96 -9.49
C LEU A 44 -27.00 -10.67 -10.96
N SER A 45 -25.93 -11.29 -11.45
CA SER A 45 -25.49 -11.30 -12.84
C SER A 45 -24.60 -12.53 -13.10
N SER A 46 -24.07 -12.68 -14.32
CA SER A 46 -23.14 -13.77 -14.66
C SER A 46 -21.88 -13.80 -13.79
N ASN A 47 -21.48 -12.67 -13.20
CA ASN A 47 -20.21 -12.53 -12.47
C ASN A 47 -20.40 -12.14 -11.01
N ILE A 48 -21.64 -11.91 -10.55
CA ILE A 48 -21.92 -11.41 -9.21
C ILE A 48 -22.92 -12.33 -8.53
N THR A 49 -22.48 -12.94 -7.44
CA THR A 49 -23.30 -13.80 -6.58
C THR A 49 -23.09 -13.38 -5.12
N LEU A 50 -24.15 -13.34 -4.32
CA LEU A 50 -24.09 -12.94 -2.91
C LEU A 50 -24.97 -13.85 -2.06
N ARG A 51 -24.53 -14.20 -0.84
CA ARG A 51 -25.42 -14.85 0.12
C ARG A 51 -26.54 -13.87 0.53
N PRO A 52 -27.73 -14.36 0.90
CA PRO A 52 -28.82 -13.55 1.43
C PRO A 52 -28.38 -12.53 2.48
N LEU A 53 -27.58 -12.95 3.46
CA LEU A 53 -27.09 -12.07 4.53
C LEU A 53 -26.14 -10.98 3.99
N ASP A 54 -25.21 -11.34 3.10
CA ASP A 54 -24.27 -10.38 2.51
C ASP A 54 -25.04 -9.30 1.71
N LEU A 55 -26.05 -9.70 0.93
CA LEU A 55 -26.90 -8.76 0.20
C LEU A 55 -27.68 -7.84 1.15
N ALA A 56 -28.27 -8.38 2.22
CA ALA A 56 -29.00 -7.59 3.20
C ALA A 56 -28.09 -6.56 3.89
N LEU A 57 -26.84 -6.93 4.18
CA LEU A 57 -25.83 -6.04 4.76
C LEU A 57 -25.40 -4.93 3.79
N ILE A 58 -25.13 -5.27 2.52
CA ILE A 58 -24.75 -4.29 1.50
C ILE A 58 -25.90 -3.30 1.22
N CYS A 59 -27.14 -3.77 1.26
CA CYS A 59 -28.34 -2.94 1.11
C CYS A 59 -28.75 -2.21 2.41
N ASN A 60 -28.06 -2.45 3.52
CA ASN A 60 -28.34 -1.91 4.84
C ASN A 60 -29.80 -2.12 5.30
N GLN A 61 -30.30 -3.36 5.15
CA GLN A 61 -31.68 -3.72 5.44
C GLN A 61 -31.81 -4.34 6.84
N SER A 62 -31.70 -3.50 7.89
CA SER A 62 -31.57 -3.93 9.29
C SER A 62 -32.60 -4.97 9.76
N LYS A 63 -33.86 -4.87 9.32
CA LYS A 63 -34.90 -5.85 9.69
C LYS A 63 -34.69 -7.22 9.02
N VAL A 64 -34.28 -7.22 7.75
CA VAL A 64 -33.96 -8.45 7.01
C VAL A 64 -32.68 -9.08 7.56
N ILE A 65 -31.67 -8.28 7.90
CA ILE A 65 -30.45 -8.76 8.57
C ILE A 65 -30.81 -9.51 9.86
N ARG A 66 -31.64 -8.91 10.73
CA ARG A 66 -32.09 -9.53 11.98
C ARG A 66 -32.83 -10.85 11.74
N LEU A 67 -33.80 -10.84 10.81
CA LEU A 67 -34.52 -12.05 10.42
C LEU A 67 -33.56 -13.17 9.97
N LEU A 68 -32.62 -12.88 9.06
CA LEU A 68 -31.70 -13.88 8.54
C LEU A 68 -30.78 -14.45 9.64
N VAL A 69 -30.28 -13.60 10.53
CA VAL A 69 -29.42 -14.03 11.64
C VAL A 69 -30.21 -14.86 12.67
N GLU A 70 -31.44 -14.45 13.01
CA GLU A 70 -32.36 -15.22 13.87
C GLU A 70 -32.72 -16.59 13.29
N ARG A 71 -32.65 -16.76 11.96
CA ARG A 71 -32.86 -18.04 11.26
C ARG A 71 -31.58 -18.84 11.05
N GLY A 72 -30.45 -18.39 11.61
CA GLY A 72 -29.20 -19.15 11.64
C GLY A 72 -28.27 -18.91 10.45
N ALA A 73 -28.39 -17.78 9.74
CA ALA A 73 -27.39 -17.41 8.73
C ALA A 73 -25.98 -17.29 9.34
N GLU A 74 -24.96 -17.80 8.63
CA GLU A 74 -23.57 -17.84 9.10
C GLU A 74 -22.92 -16.45 9.08
N ILE A 75 -22.67 -15.90 10.27
CA ILE A 75 -22.11 -14.56 10.48
C ILE A 75 -20.57 -14.51 10.43
N ASN A 76 -19.89 -15.64 10.64
CA ASN A 76 -18.43 -15.76 10.77
C ASN A 76 -17.79 -16.55 9.61
N ALA A 77 -18.40 -16.52 8.42
CA ALA A 77 -17.85 -17.17 7.23
C ALA A 77 -16.40 -16.74 6.96
N LYS A 78 -15.52 -17.71 6.69
CA LYS A 78 -14.05 -17.55 6.66
C LYS A 78 -13.54 -16.37 5.84
N ASP A 79 -14.02 -16.20 4.61
CA ASP A 79 -13.53 -15.17 3.66
C ASP A 79 -14.50 -13.98 3.48
N HIS A 80 -15.69 -14.10 4.06
CA HIS A 80 -16.80 -13.16 3.95
C HIS A 80 -17.52 -12.94 5.30
N PRO A 81 -16.81 -12.63 6.39
CA PRO A 81 -17.47 -12.46 7.68
C PRO A 81 -18.42 -11.26 7.62
N ALA A 82 -19.63 -11.42 8.16
CA ALA A 82 -20.72 -10.45 8.08
C ALA A 82 -20.31 -9.06 8.59
N ILE A 83 -19.41 -9.03 9.58
CA ILE A 83 -18.91 -7.79 10.17
C ILE A 83 -18.28 -6.85 9.13
N LEU A 84 -17.63 -7.37 8.09
CA LEU A 84 -16.94 -6.57 7.07
C LEU A 84 -17.94 -5.81 6.18
N TYR A 85 -19.06 -6.45 5.83
CA TYR A 85 -20.13 -5.77 5.11
C TYR A 85 -20.88 -4.79 6.03
N ALA A 86 -21.11 -5.18 7.29
CA ALA A 86 -21.77 -4.32 8.27
C ALA A 86 -21.01 -3.00 8.50
N VAL A 87 -19.69 -3.06 8.68
CA VAL A 87 -18.88 -1.86 8.92
C VAL A 87 -18.72 -0.99 7.68
N ARG A 88 -18.78 -1.59 6.49
CA ARG A 88 -18.65 -0.86 5.22
C ARG A 88 -19.94 -0.14 4.83
N TYR A 89 -21.08 -0.84 4.92
CA TYR A 89 -22.37 -0.38 4.38
C TYR A 89 -23.40 -0.01 5.45
N GLY A 90 -23.26 -0.55 6.66
CA GLY A 90 -24.21 -0.38 7.75
C GLY A 90 -23.86 0.73 8.74
N GLY A 91 -24.71 0.82 9.76
CA GLY A 91 -24.53 1.71 10.91
C GLY A 91 -24.10 0.98 12.18
N ALA A 92 -23.87 1.76 13.24
CA ALA A 92 -23.47 1.26 14.54
C ALA A 92 -24.47 0.25 15.14
N ASP A 93 -25.77 0.41 14.86
CA ASP A 93 -26.84 -0.48 15.32
C ASP A 93 -26.70 -1.89 14.75
N VAL A 94 -26.40 -2.02 13.46
CA VAL A 94 -26.19 -3.31 12.79
C VAL A 94 -24.90 -3.96 13.31
N ILE A 95 -23.83 -3.19 13.46
CA ILE A 95 -22.54 -3.70 13.97
C ILE A 95 -22.71 -4.24 15.40
N ARG A 96 -23.34 -3.45 16.29
CA ARG A 96 -23.59 -3.86 17.68
C ARG A 96 -24.45 -5.12 17.74
N TYR A 97 -25.53 -5.17 16.95
CA TYR A 97 -26.37 -6.35 16.86
C TYR A 97 -25.59 -7.59 16.43
N LEU A 98 -24.78 -7.52 15.36
CA LEU A 98 -23.99 -8.67 14.92
C LEU A 98 -22.98 -9.12 15.98
N VAL A 99 -22.34 -8.19 16.70
CA VAL A 99 -21.43 -8.53 17.81
C VAL A 99 -22.19 -9.22 18.95
N GLU A 100 -23.39 -8.75 19.30
CA GLU A 100 -24.27 -9.41 20.29
C GLU A 100 -24.64 -10.84 19.84
N GLN A 101 -24.78 -11.08 18.54
CA GLN A 101 -25.00 -12.42 17.97
C GLN A 101 -23.72 -13.25 17.80
N GLY A 102 -22.56 -12.76 18.24
CA GLY A 102 -21.29 -13.50 18.23
C GLY A 102 -20.40 -13.28 17.00
N ALA A 103 -20.60 -12.19 16.25
CA ALA A 103 -19.71 -11.84 15.13
C ALA A 103 -18.30 -11.48 15.63
N LYS A 104 -17.28 -12.06 15.01
CA LYS A 104 -15.88 -11.80 15.33
C LYS A 104 -15.37 -10.56 14.59
N LEU A 105 -14.97 -9.54 15.33
CA LEU A 105 -14.49 -8.26 14.77
C LEU A 105 -13.17 -8.37 13.99
N ASN A 106 -12.35 -9.37 14.29
CA ASN A 106 -11.02 -9.55 13.70
C ASN A 106 -11.01 -10.45 12.44
N GLY A 107 -12.18 -10.72 11.85
CA GLY A 107 -12.27 -11.41 10.57
C GLY A 107 -11.60 -10.62 9.44
N LEU A 108 -11.05 -11.35 8.46
CA LEU A 108 -10.42 -10.77 7.29
C LEU A 108 -11.17 -11.18 6.02
N SER A 109 -11.21 -10.29 5.03
CA SER A 109 -11.69 -10.67 3.71
C SER A 109 -10.68 -11.57 2.99
N ARG A 110 -11.09 -12.18 1.88
CA ARG A 110 -10.19 -12.89 0.95
C ARG A 110 -8.95 -12.07 0.54
N LEU A 111 -9.09 -10.75 0.50
CA LEU A 111 -8.03 -9.79 0.15
C LEU A 111 -7.25 -9.29 1.38
N LYS A 112 -7.39 -9.95 2.53
CA LYS A 112 -6.78 -9.58 3.81
C LYS A 112 -7.14 -8.16 4.24
N SER A 113 -8.36 -7.73 3.95
CA SER A 113 -8.92 -6.46 4.42
C SER A 113 -9.53 -6.66 5.81
N SER A 114 -9.19 -5.79 6.75
CA SER A 114 -9.71 -5.82 8.13
C SER A 114 -11.00 -5.01 8.28
N ALA A 115 -11.67 -5.11 9.42
CA ALA A 115 -12.84 -4.28 9.71
C ALA A 115 -12.54 -2.77 9.66
N TYR A 116 -11.35 -2.33 10.09
CA TYR A 116 -10.94 -0.93 9.96
C TYR A 116 -10.75 -0.50 8.51
N ASP A 117 -10.14 -1.36 7.68
CA ASP A 117 -10.00 -1.09 6.25
C ASP A 117 -11.37 -0.94 5.58
N GLU A 118 -12.30 -1.85 5.87
CA GLU A 118 -13.65 -1.84 5.28
C GLU A 118 -14.49 -0.64 5.76
N ALA A 119 -14.40 -0.26 7.04
CA ALA A 119 -14.97 0.97 7.55
C ALA A 119 -14.38 2.19 6.83
N TYR A 120 -13.06 2.21 6.63
CA TYR A 120 -12.38 3.32 5.97
C TYR A 120 -12.81 3.51 4.51
N TYR A 121 -12.97 2.42 3.76
CA TYR A 121 -13.44 2.45 2.37
C TYR A 121 -14.94 2.69 2.20
N GLY A 122 -15.72 2.57 3.28
CA GLY A 122 -17.15 2.81 3.29
C GLY A 122 -17.51 3.88 4.31
N ASN A 123 -18.05 3.46 5.44
CA ASN A 123 -18.48 4.36 6.50
C ASN A 123 -17.40 4.57 7.57
N LYS A 124 -16.54 5.58 7.37
CA LYS A 124 -15.44 5.93 8.28
C LYS A 124 -15.86 6.19 9.73
N LYS A 125 -17.13 6.54 9.98
CA LYS A 125 -17.65 6.70 11.35
C LYS A 125 -17.65 5.39 12.13
N ASN A 126 -17.65 4.24 11.44
CA ASN A 126 -17.61 2.93 12.09
C ASN A 126 -16.21 2.57 12.62
N ILE A 127 -15.15 3.33 12.29
CA ILE A 127 -13.83 3.13 12.90
C ILE A 127 -13.91 3.32 14.41
N SER A 128 -14.57 4.37 14.90
CA SER A 128 -14.72 4.57 16.36
C SER A 128 -15.62 3.51 16.98
N VAL A 129 -16.70 3.11 16.29
CA VAL A 129 -17.60 2.04 16.77
C VAL A 129 -16.85 0.72 16.96
N LEU A 130 -15.97 0.35 16.04
CA LEU A 130 -15.15 -0.86 16.15
C LEU A 130 -14.21 -0.81 17.35
N ASN A 131 -13.59 0.35 17.60
CA ASN A 131 -12.74 0.57 18.77
C ASN A 131 -13.55 0.47 20.08
N ASP A 132 -14.72 1.10 20.15
CA ASP A 132 -15.63 1.04 21.30
C ASP A 132 -16.09 -0.39 21.60
N LEU A 133 -16.17 -1.24 20.57
CA LEU A 133 -16.54 -2.65 20.69
C LEU A 133 -15.35 -3.58 20.98
N GLY A 134 -14.16 -3.02 21.21
CA GLY A 134 -13.00 -3.76 21.69
C GLY A 134 -12.13 -4.38 20.60
N LEU A 135 -12.29 -4.00 19.32
CA LEU A 135 -11.26 -4.30 18.33
C LEU A 135 -10.05 -3.42 18.61
N ASP A 136 -8.88 -4.01 18.85
CA ASP A 136 -7.66 -3.26 19.19
C ASP A 136 -7.15 -2.45 17.99
N ILE A 137 -7.43 -1.15 18.00
CA ILE A 137 -7.03 -0.23 16.92
C ILE A 137 -5.51 -0.11 16.79
N ARG A 138 -4.76 -0.27 17.89
CA ARG A 138 -3.28 -0.18 17.85
C ARG A 138 -2.69 -1.35 17.09
N LYS A 139 -3.29 -2.53 17.25
CA LYS A 139 -2.87 -3.74 16.56
C LYS A 139 -3.31 -3.78 15.09
N TYR A 140 -4.51 -3.31 14.77
CA TYR A 140 -5.11 -3.52 13.45
C TYR A 140 -5.24 -2.25 12.59
N GLY A 141 -4.99 -1.06 13.13
CA GLY A 141 -5.20 0.22 12.46
C GLY A 141 -4.07 0.70 11.56
N GLY A 142 -2.88 0.10 11.62
CA GLY A 142 -1.68 0.61 10.92
C GLY A 142 -1.83 0.67 9.38
N LYS A 143 -2.44 -0.34 8.77
CA LYS A 143 -2.75 -0.34 7.32
C LYS A 143 -3.74 0.77 6.96
N THR A 144 -4.76 0.97 7.79
CA THR A 144 -5.74 2.05 7.60
C THR A 144 -5.10 3.43 7.77
N LEU A 145 -4.15 3.61 8.71
CA LEU A 145 -3.38 4.84 8.86
C LEU A 145 -2.57 5.14 7.60
N ARG A 146 -1.81 4.16 7.11
CA ARG A 146 -1.02 4.31 5.87
C ARG A 146 -1.90 4.67 4.67
N LYS A 147 -3.10 4.07 4.56
CA LYS A 147 -4.07 4.41 3.51
C LYS A 147 -4.66 5.82 3.70
N ALA A 148 -4.98 6.23 4.92
CA ALA A 148 -5.47 7.58 5.20
C ALA A 148 -4.44 8.66 4.84
N VAL A 149 -3.15 8.39 5.08
CA VAL A 149 -2.06 9.23 4.59
C VAL A 149 -2.05 9.30 3.07
N SER A 150 -2.14 8.16 2.39
CA SER A 150 -2.22 8.08 0.93
C SER A 150 -3.41 8.83 0.33
N ASP A 151 -4.51 8.98 1.06
CA ASP A 151 -5.70 9.70 0.56
C ASP A 151 -5.72 11.17 1.04
N HIS A 152 -4.66 11.63 1.70
CA HIS A 152 -4.57 12.94 2.36
C HIS A 152 -5.71 13.22 3.36
N ASP A 153 -6.27 12.18 3.98
CA ASP A 153 -7.37 12.28 4.95
C ASP A 153 -6.83 12.60 6.35
N MET A 154 -6.48 13.87 6.55
CA MET A 154 -5.95 14.38 7.83
C MET A 154 -6.84 14.07 9.03
N LYS A 155 -8.17 14.06 8.86
CA LYS A 155 -9.09 13.81 9.97
C LYS A 155 -8.95 12.39 10.49
N THR A 156 -8.88 11.42 9.58
CA THR A 156 -8.69 10.02 9.96
C THR A 156 -7.26 9.77 10.46
N VAL A 157 -6.25 10.40 9.83
CA VAL A 157 -4.85 10.32 10.32
C VAL A 157 -4.75 10.81 11.77
N GLN A 158 -5.30 12.00 12.07
CA GLN A 158 -5.31 12.56 13.42
C GLN A 158 -6.03 11.64 14.42
N TYR A 159 -7.21 11.14 14.06
CA TYR A 159 -7.95 10.22 14.91
C TYR A 159 -7.15 8.95 15.22
N LEU A 160 -6.59 8.29 14.21
CA LEU A 160 -5.83 7.04 14.40
C LEU A 160 -4.59 7.25 15.27
N LEU A 161 -3.85 8.34 15.06
CA LEU A 161 -2.68 8.65 15.89
C LEU A 161 -3.07 8.98 17.35
N ASN A 162 -4.18 9.69 17.56
CA ASN A 162 -4.69 9.97 18.91
C ASN A 162 -5.09 8.70 19.67
N GLU A 163 -5.58 7.67 18.96
CA GLU A 163 -5.89 6.35 19.53
C GLU A 163 -4.63 5.47 19.76
N GLY A 164 -3.46 5.96 19.35
CA GLY A 164 -2.17 5.29 19.54
C GLY A 164 -1.85 4.24 18.48
N VAL A 165 -2.40 4.35 17.26
CA VAL A 165 -1.93 3.55 16.12
C VAL A 165 -0.46 3.88 15.84
N ASP A 166 0.33 2.84 15.61
CA ASP A 166 1.75 2.99 15.31
C ASP A 166 1.99 3.84 14.05
N ILE A 167 2.53 5.05 14.26
CA ILE A 167 2.88 6.00 13.20
C ILE A 167 3.93 5.44 12.23
N ASN A 168 4.69 4.44 12.68
CA ASN A 168 5.78 3.81 11.97
C ASN A 168 5.40 2.46 11.33
N TYR A 169 4.10 2.16 11.20
CA TYR A 169 3.61 0.90 10.61
C TYR A 169 4.32 0.56 9.28
N ASN A 170 5.02 -0.57 9.25
CA ASN A 170 5.94 -0.97 8.18
C ASN A 170 5.76 -2.47 7.85
N GLU A 171 4.55 -2.87 7.41
CA GLU A 171 4.29 -4.24 6.97
C GLU A 171 3.79 -4.32 5.52
N PRO A 172 4.05 -5.43 4.81
CA PRO A 172 3.70 -5.57 3.42
C PRO A 172 2.20 -5.84 3.28
N ASP A 173 1.60 -5.27 2.25
CA ASP A 173 0.27 -5.67 1.78
C ASP A 173 0.23 -5.66 0.24
N MET A 174 -0.96 -5.84 -0.34
CA MET A 174 -1.12 -5.88 -1.80
C MET A 174 -0.83 -4.55 -2.50
N VAL A 175 -0.88 -3.42 -1.78
CA VAL A 175 -0.63 -2.08 -2.31
C VAL A 175 0.84 -1.68 -2.09
N TYR A 176 1.39 -2.03 -0.93
CA TYR A 176 2.74 -1.69 -0.51
C TYR A 176 3.55 -2.96 -0.18
N PRO A 177 3.89 -3.81 -1.18
CA PRO A 177 4.67 -5.02 -0.95
C PRO A 177 6.11 -4.72 -0.48
N TYR A 178 6.60 -3.52 -0.77
CA TYR A 178 7.90 -2.99 -0.33
C TYR A 178 7.86 -2.42 1.10
N LYS A 179 6.76 -2.61 1.84
CA LYS A 179 6.60 -2.19 3.24
C LYS A 179 6.79 -0.67 3.47
N ALA A 180 6.05 0.15 2.73
CA ALA A 180 6.05 1.60 2.95
C ALA A 180 5.63 1.98 4.38
N THR A 181 6.28 2.96 4.99
CA THR A 181 5.75 3.61 6.20
C THR A 181 4.74 4.69 5.82
N PRO A 182 3.87 5.17 6.72
CA PRO A 182 3.06 6.35 6.47
C PRO A 182 3.90 7.55 6.01
N LEU A 183 5.07 7.76 6.61
CA LEU A 183 5.98 8.86 6.23
C LEU A 183 6.54 8.71 4.81
N THR A 184 6.98 7.52 4.41
CA THR A 184 7.49 7.30 3.05
C THR A 184 6.39 7.37 1.99
N VAL A 185 5.14 7.00 2.34
CA VAL A 185 3.97 7.26 1.49
C VAL A 185 3.75 8.77 1.32
N ALA A 186 3.78 9.56 2.39
CA ALA A 186 3.62 11.01 2.31
C ALA A 186 4.71 11.68 1.45
N ALA A 187 5.97 11.24 1.61
CA ALA A 187 7.09 11.69 0.79
C ALA A 187 6.89 11.34 -0.69
N ARG A 188 6.46 10.10 -0.98
CA ARG A 188 6.20 9.63 -2.36
C ARG A 188 5.04 10.36 -3.04
N GLN A 189 4.12 10.91 -2.27
CA GLN A 189 3.04 11.76 -2.77
C GLN A 189 3.41 13.24 -2.86
N ASN A 190 4.67 13.56 -2.59
CA ASN A 190 5.19 14.92 -2.57
C ASN A 190 4.42 15.85 -1.61
N SER A 191 3.85 15.30 -0.53
CA SER A 191 2.96 16.04 0.38
C SER A 191 3.72 16.63 1.56
N MET A 192 4.35 17.79 1.36
CA MET A 192 5.16 18.46 2.39
C MET A 192 4.39 18.72 3.69
N ARG A 193 3.09 19.05 3.60
CA ARG A 193 2.22 19.23 4.78
C ARG A 193 2.08 17.96 5.60
N MET A 194 1.85 16.82 4.94
CA MET A 194 1.69 15.54 5.62
C MET A 194 3.01 15.04 6.19
N VAL A 195 4.12 15.23 5.48
CA VAL A 195 5.47 14.93 5.96
C VAL A 195 5.78 15.69 7.25
N LYS A 196 5.63 17.03 7.24
CA LYS A 196 5.85 17.87 8.43
C LYS A 196 4.99 17.40 9.60
N TYR A 197 3.69 17.20 9.35
CA TYR A 197 2.77 16.73 10.38
C TYR A 197 3.20 15.38 10.98
N LEU A 198 3.54 14.38 10.17
CA LEU A 198 3.95 13.06 10.67
C LEU A 198 5.26 13.14 11.48
N VAL A 199 6.24 13.92 11.03
CA VAL A 199 7.50 14.15 11.76
C VAL A 199 7.24 14.87 13.10
N GLU A 200 6.38 15.89 13.11
CA GLU A 200 5.95 16.58 14.35
C GLU A 200 5.21 15.64 15.32
N GLN A 201 4.52 14.62 14.81
CA GLN A 201 3.88 13.56 15.60
C GLN A 201 4.85 12.43 16.01
N GLY A 202 6.14 12.52 15.68
CA GLY A 202 7.16 11.57 16.10
C GLY A 202 7.36 10.39 15.15
N ALA A 203 7.03 10.52 13.86
CA ALA A 203 7.42 9.53 12.86
C ALA A 203 8.96 9.41 12.80
N ASP A 204 9.47 8.19 12.78
CA ASP A 204 10.89 7.93 12.66
C ASP A 204 11.32 8.12 11.20
N VAL A 205 12.05 9.20 10.95
CA VAL A 205 12.55 9.58 9.61
C VAL A 205 13.60 8.60 9.08
N THR A 206 14.21 7.79 9.94
CA THR A 206 15.30 6.87 9.60
C THR A 206 14.82 5.50 9.13
N LEU A 207 13.53 5.19 9.32
CA LEU A 207 12.98 3.88 8.94
C LEU A 207 13.04 3.64 7.45
N GLN A 208 13.52 2.44 7.12
CA GLN A 208 13.67 1.97 5.76
C GLN A 208 12.49 1.09 5.34
N GLU A 209 12.07 1.26 4.10
CA GLU A 209 11.27 0.29 3.37
C GLU A 209 12.09 -0.99 3.11
N LYS A 210 11.46 -2.05 2.63
CA LYS A 210 12.11 -3.34 2.32
C LYS A 210 13.36 -3.18 1.45
N ASP A 211 13.32 -2.24 0.52
CA ASP A 211 14.36 -2.01 -0.48
C ASP A 211 15.34 -0.88 -0.07
N GLY A 212 15.32 -0.48 1.21
CA GLY A 212 16.31 0.45 1.79
C GLY A 212 15.94 1.92 1.70
N GLU A 213 14.91 2.27 0.92
CA GLU A 213 14.40 3.63 0.80
C GLU A 213 13.90 4.18 2.13
N ARG A 214 14.21 5.44 2.41
CA ARG A 214 13.64 6.21 3.52
C ARG A 214 13.01 7.48 2.97
N ALA A 215 12.30 8.23 3.81
CA ALA A 215 11.58 9.42 3.36
C ALA A 215 12.52 10.42 2.64
N TYR A 216 13.74 10.60 3.16
CA TYR A 216 14.74 11.50 2.56
C TYR A 216 15.14 11.07 1.13
N THR A 217 15.49 9.80 0.92
CA THR A 217 15.94 9.30 -0.40
C THR A 217 14.83 9.36 -1.45
N ILE A 218 13.58 9.17 -1.01
CA ILE A 218 12.39 9.39 -1.85
C ILE A 218 12.27 10.86 -2.25
N ALA A 219 12.42 11.80 -1.30
CA ALA A 219 12.35 13.23 -1.60
C ALA A 219 13.45 13.68 -2.58
N VAL A 220 14.67 13.14 -2.44
CA VAL A 220 15.79 13.35 -3.39
C VAL A 220 15.42 12.81 -4.77
N SER A 221 14.90 11.58 -4.86
CA SER A 221 14.46 10.97 -6.13
C SER A 221 13.38 11.80 -6.83
N GLN A 222 12.50 12.45 -6.05
CA GLN A 222 11.45 13.32 -6.58
C GLN A 222 11.90 14.74 -6.91
N LYS A 223 13.19 15.05 -6.71
CA LYS A 223 13.77 16.39 -6.93
C LYS A 223 13.07 17.45 -6.07
N ASN A 224 12.48 17.05 -4.93
CA ASN A 224 11.91 17.99 -3.96
C ASN A 224 12.97 18.35 -2.91
N ASN A 225 13.76 19.38 -3.25
CA ASN A 225 14.83 19.87 -2.39
C ASN A 225 14.33 20.40 -1.04
N GLU A 226 13.16 21.04 -0.99
CA GLU A 226 12.61 21.54 0.28
C GLU A 226 12.32 20.39 1.25
N MET A 227 11.67 19.34 0.75
CA MET A 227 11.35 18.16 1.55
C MET A 227 12.60 17.39 1.94
N ALA A 228 13.55 17.24 1.03
CA ALA A 228 14.82 16.56 1.30
C ALA A 228 15.60 17.28 2.41
N GLU A 229 15.76 18.60 2.34
CA GLU A 229 16.44 19.38 3.37
C GLU A 229 15.70 19.33 4.71
N TYR A 230 14.37 19.37 4.70
CA TYR A 230 13.59 19.22 5.93
C TYR A 230 13.82 17.85 6.59
N LEU A 231 13.72 16.76 5.82
CA LEU A 231 13.92 15.41 6.35
C LEU A 231 15.35 15.19 6.82
N LYS A 232 16.34 15.64 6.05
CA LYS A 232 17.76 15.64 6.42
C LYS A 232 18.02 16.33 7.75
N SER A 233 17.35 17.45 8.03
CA SER A 233 17.51 18.17 9.30
C SER A 233 16.95 17.40 10.52
N HIS A 234 16.19 16.33 10.30
CA HIS A 234 15.68 15.42 11.34
C HIS A 234 16.39 14.05 11.34
N GLU A 235 17.23 13.76 10.35
CA GLU A 235 18.05 12.54 10.32
C GLU A 235 19.36 12.75 11.10
N PRO A 236 20.00 11.67 11.60
CA PRO A 236 21.35 11.77 12.17
C PRO A 236 22.35 12.33 11.15
N GLU A 237 23.20 13.26 11.58
CA GLU A 237 24.20 13.90 10.70
C GLU A 237 25.11 12.86 10.03
N GLU A 238 25.39 11.75 10.71
CA GLU A 238 26.21 10.66 10.23
C GLU A 238 25.70 10.03 8.93
N PHE A 239 24.39 10.09 8.68
CA PHE A 239 23.77 9.54 7.47
C PHE A 239 24.09 10.35 6.21
N HIS A 240 24.49 11.60 6.37
CA HIS A 240 24.80 12.53 5.27
C HIS A 240 26.30 12.84 5.20
N ASN A 241 27.13 12.14 5.98
CA ASN A 241 28.57 12.30 5.98
C ASN A 241 29.24 11.36 4.96
N LEU A 242 30.09 11.92 4.09
CA LEU A 242 30.77 11.17 3.03
C LEU A 242 31.71 10.08 3.57
N SER A 243 32.50 10.39 4.61
CA SER A 243 33.44 9.41 5.20
C SER A 243 32.69 8.23 5.83
N ASN A 244 31.58 8.50 6.52
CA ASN A 244 30.73 7.45 7.08
C ASN A 244 30.10 6.59 5.98
N LYS A 245 29.61 7.23 4.90
CA LYS A 245 29.05 6.49 3.76
C LYS A 245 30.11 5.60 3.10
N LEU A 246 31.31 6.11 2.86
CA LEU A 246 32.42 5.33 2.32
C LEU A 246 32.77 4.14 3.22
N HIS A 247 32.78 4.33 4.54
CA HIS A 247 32.98 3.26 5.51
C HIS A 247 31.88 2.19 5.42
N ALA A 248 30.60 2.59 5.38
CA ALA A 248 29.47 1.67 5.22
C ALA A 248 29.55 0.86 3.91
N LEU A 249 29.99 1.52 2.82
CA LEU A 249 30.09 0.92 1.49
C LEU A 249 31.39 0.15 1.24
N GLN A 250 32.29 -0.01 2.21
CA GLN A 250 33.55 -0.75 2.03
C GLN A 250 33.32 -2.17 1.46
N SER A 251 32.30 -2.86 1.97
CA SER A 251 31.96 -4.22 1.52
C SER A 251 31.44 -4.27 0.07
N TYR A 252 31.02 -3.13 -0.48
CA TYR A 252 30.52 -3.02 -1.85
C TYR A 252 31.63 -2.99 -2.90
N LYS A 253 32.90 -2.76 -2.51
CA LYS A 253 34.08 -2.80 -3.40
C LYS A 253 33.92 -1.90 -4.62
N LEU A 254 33.43 -0.68 -4.42
CA LEU A 254 33.24 0.31 -5.48
C LEU A 254 34.62 0.68 -6.08
N PRO A 255 34.75 0.74 -7.41
CA PRO A 255 35.98 1.23 -8.04
C PRO A 255 36.13 2.75 -7.81
N GLU A 256 37.37 3.23 -7.80
CA GLU A 256 37.69 4.65 -7.60
C GLU A 256 37.01 5.54 -8.66
N THR A 257 36.89 5.04 -9.89
CA THR A 257 36.17 5.68 -11.00
C THR A 257 34.70 5.94 -10.66
N LEU A 258 34.01 4.97 -10.07
CA LEU A 258 32.62 5.11 -9.63
C LEU A 258 32.50 6.05 -8.43
N ILE A 259 33.39 5.94 -7.44
CA ILE A 259 33.39 6.86 -6.29
C ILE A 259 33.55 8.30 -6.78
N ARG A 260 34.57 8.57 -7.61
CA ARG A 260 34.85 9.89 -8.17
C ARG A 260 33.67 10.44 -8.97
N PHE A 261 33.06 9.62 -9.83
CA PHE A 261 31.88 10.01 -10.59
C PHE A 261 30.73 10.47 -9.69
N MET A 262 30.49 9.75 -8.59
CA MET A 262 29.40 10.02 -7.65
C MET A 262 29.70 11.17 -6.66
N THR A 263 30.94 11.66 -6.58
CA THR A 263 31.35 12.75 -5.68
C THR A 263 31.68 14.06 -6.39
N GLU A 264 32.24 14.03 -7.60
CA GLU A 264 32.87 15.21 -8.23
C GLU A 264 32.20 15.69 -9.53
N GLY A 265 31.26 14.93 -10.10
CA GLY A 265 30.67 15.19 -11.42
C GLY A 265 29.23 15.71 -11.43
N SER A 266 28.70 15.90 -12.65
CA SER A 266 27.28 16.21 -12.92
C SER A 266 26.33 15.08 -12.51
N ARG A 267 26.85 13.86 -12.34
CA ARG A 267 26.08 12.64 -12.01
C ARG A 267 24.90 12.42 -12.95
N ARG A 268 25.06 12.85 -14.20
CA ARG A 268 24.08 12.69 -15.26
C ARG A 268 24.79 12.22 -16.51
N ILE A 269 24.20 11.24 -17.17
CA ILE A 269 24.62 10.74 -18.47
C ILE A 269 23.47 11.00 -19.43
N ASP A 270 23.69 11.85 -20.42
CA ASP A 270 22.71 12.08 -21.49
C ASP A 270 22.87 11.00 -22.57
N LEU A 271 21.73 10.53 -23.09
CA LEU A 271 21.61 9.41 -24.02
C LEU A 271 20.83 9.84 -25.28
N PRO A 272 21.31 10.84 -26.04
CA PRO A 272 20.54 11.47 -27.12
C PRO A 272 20.22 10.53 -28.29
N SER A 273 20.93 9.41 -28.43
CA SER A 273 20.79 8.46 -29.53
C SER A 273 20.27 7.10 -29.08
N CYS A 274 19.80 6.95 -27.82
CA CYS A 274 19.28 5.68 -27.32
C CYS A 274 17.98 5.28 -28.05
N PRO A 275 17.95 4.16 -28.77
CA PRO A 275 16.78 3.75 -29.56
C PRO A 275 15.53 3.47 -28.73
N ALA A 276 15.70 3.13 -27.45
CA ALA A 276 14.61 2.86 -26.51
C ALA A 276 13.90 4.15 -26.01
N GLY A 277 14.33 5.33 -26.46
CA GLY A 277 13.70 6.61 -26.11
C GLY A 277 14.08 7.14 -24.72
N VAL A 278 15.06 6.53 -24.06
CA VAL A 278 15.63 7.02 -22.80
C VAL A 278 16.56 8.18 -23.10
N GLY A 279 16.21 9.39 -22.67
CA GLY A 279 17.03 10.58 -22.92
C GLY A 279 18.21 10.75 -21.96
N TYR A 280 18.15 10.17 -20.76
CA TYR A 280 19.19 10.32 -19.74
C TYR A 280 19.10 9.33 -18.58
N ILE A 281 20.18 9.26 -17.81
CA ILE A 281 20.25 8.66 -16.48
C ILE A 281 20.78 9.70 -15.51
N GLU A 282 20.09 9.88 -14.38
CA GLU A 282 20.62 10.65 -13.25
C GLU A 282 20.99 9.74 -12.09
N PHE A 283 22.10 10.07 -11.46
CA PHE A 283 22.69 9.34 -10.36
C PHE A 283 22.62 10.15 -9.08
N PHE A 284 22.40 9.44 -7.97
CA PHE A 284 22.52 10.02 -6.63
C PHE A 284 23.93 10.55 -6.38
N SER A 285 24.08 11.51 -5.46
CA SER A 285 25.38 11.68 -4.80
C SER A 285 25.75 10.38 -4.07
N LEU A 286 27.04 10.13 -3.83
CA LEU A 286 27.43 8.90 -3.13
C LEU A 286 26.73 8.75 -1.77
N THR A 287 26.55 9.85 -1.04
CA THR A 287 25.84 9.90 0.25
C THR A 287 24.37 9.51 0.16
N ASP A 288 23.71 9.78 -0.97
CA ASP A 288 22.29 9.50 -1.17
C ASP A 288 22.00 8.13 -1.79
N THR A 289 23.03 7.35 -2.15
CA THR A 289 22.86 5.99 -2.69
C THR A 289 22.12 5.07 -1.71
N VAL A 290 21.30 4.17 -2.23
CA VAL A 290 20.42 3.31 -1.41
C VAL A 290 20.91 1.87 -1.41
N GLU A 291 21.25 1.36 -0.23
CA GLU A 291 21.58 -0.06 -0.05
C GLU A 291 20.30 -0.88 -0.08
N MET A 292 20.20 -1.83 -1.01
CA MET A 292 18.99 -2.62 -1.21
C MET A 292 19.31 -4.12 -1.31
N LYS A 293 18.27 -4.95 -1.19
CA LYS A 293 18.36 -6.39 -1.37
C LYS A 293 17.29 -6.86 -2.33
N MET A 294 17.70 -7.63 -3.35
CA MET A 294 16.75 -8.31 -4.22
C MET A 294 17.03 -9.81 -4.25
N GLY A 295 16.06 -10.59 -3.78
CA GLY A 295 16.26 -11.99 -3.43
C GLY A 295 17.38 -12.15 -2.40
N ARG A 296 18.46 -12.86 -2.77
CA ARG A 296 19.65 -13.07 -1.93
C ARG A 296 20.79 -12.10 -2.23
N GLN A 297 20.65 -11.25 -3.25
CA GLN A 297 21.73 -10.36 -3.69
C GLN A 297 21.63 -9.02 -2.97
N LYS A 298 22.77 -8.55 -2.45
CA LYS A 298 22.94 -7.15 -2.03
C LYS A 298 23.24 -6.32 -3.27
N LEU A 299 22.58 -5.19 -3.40
CA LEU A 299 22.76 -4.23 -4.48
C LEU A 299 22.89 -2.83 -3.86
N LEU A 300 23.51 -1.91 -4.61
CA LEU A 300 23.53 -0.49 -4.26
C LEU A 300 22.85 0.26 -5.40
N ARG A 301 21.71 0.88 -5.14
CA ARG A 301 21.04 1.76 -6.10
C ARG A 301 21.91 2.99 -6.34
N LEU A 302 22.29 3.19 -7.59
CA LEU A 302 23.10 4.32 -8.04
C LEU A 302 22.23 5.40 -8.68
N SER A 303 21.22 5.03 -9.47
CA SER A 303 20.37 6.00 -10.15
C SER A 303 19.33 6.62 -9.23
N SER A 304 19.16 7.93 -9.32
CA SER A 304 18.01 8.66 -8.77
C SER A 304 16.85 8.67 -9.75
N ASP A 305 17.14 8.72 -11.06
CA ASP A 305 16.15 8.82 -12.13
C ASP A 305 16.66 8.10 -13.39
N LEU A 306 15.74 7.48 -14.12
CA LEU A 306 15.98 6.89 -15.44
C LEU A 306 14.81 7.31 -16.31
N ASP A 307 15.11 8.10 -17.35
CA ASP A 307 14.08 8.71 -18.18
C ASP A 307 13.12 7.66 -18.75
N GLN A 308 11.82 7.92 -18.68
CA GLN A 308 10.72 7.02 -19.07
C GLN A 308 10.53 5.72 -18.25
N TYR A 309 11.46 5.32 -17.38
CA TYR A 309 11.43 4.02 -16.69
C TYR A 309 11.64 4.14 -15.18
N SER A 310 10.62 4.62 -14.46
CA SER A 310 10.70 4.84 -13.00
C SER A 310 10.80 3.56 -12.14
N HIS A 311 10.44 2.40 -12.69
CA HIS A 311 10.54 1.09 -12.02
C HIS A 311 11.90 0.41 -12.23
N MET A 312 12.74 0.94 -13.14
CA MET A 312 14.04 0.39 -13.45
C MET A 312 15.15 1.21 -12.79
N LEU A 313 16.00 0.51 -12.04
CA LEU A 313 17.06 1.11 -11.26
C LEU A 313 18.41 0.68 -11.82
N ILE A 314 19.34 1.63 -11.97
CA ILE A 314 20.74 1.32 -12.23
C ILE A 314 21.41 1.05 -10.89
N VAL A 315 22.01 -0.12 -10.76
CA VAL A 315 22.55 -0.64 -9.49
C VAL A 315 23.99 -1.08 -9.65
N TRP A 316 24.73 -1.08 -8.55
CA TRP A 316 26.01 -1.77 -8.45
C TRP A 316 25.83 -3.15 -7.80
N ASN A 317 26.37 -4.18 -8.44
CA ASN A 317 26.46 -5.53 -7.91
C ASN A 317 27.85 -5.76 -7.30
N PRO A 318 27.99 -5.78 -5.96
CA PRO A 318 29.29 -5.92 -5.30
C PRO A 318 29.90 -7.32 -5.44
N SER A 319 29.08 -8.35 -5.72
CA SER A 319 29.57 -9.72 -5.92
C SER A 319 30.24 -9.89 -7.28
N LYS A 320 29.74 -9.18 -8.29
CA LYS A 320 30.26 -9.19 -9.65
C LYS A 320 31.22 -8.03 -9.93
N LYS A 321 31.21 -7.00 -9.09
CA LYS A 321 31.91 -5.73 -9.29
C LYS A 321 31.53 -5.09 -10.63
N MET A 322 30.23 -5.06 -10.90
CA MET A 322 29.67 -4.62 -12.18
C MET A 322 28.46 -3.74 -11.93
N ILE A 323 28.23 -2.80 -12.84
CA ILE A 323 26.97 -2.10 -12.93
C ILE A 323 25.92 -3.06 -13.51
N GLY A 324 24.68 -2.86 -13.12
CA GLY A 324 23.56 -3.71 -13.48
C GLY A 324 22.26 -2.95 -13.38
N TYR A 325 21.17 -3.72 -13.39
CA TYR A 325 19.83 -3.18 -13.23
C TYR A 325 19.04 -3.96 -12.19
N ALA A 326 18.03 -3.30 -11.62
CA ALA A 326 16.96 -3.93 -10.88
C ALA A 326 15.62 -3.40 -11.40
N ASP A 327 14.79 -4.30 -11.90
CA ASP A 327 13.40 -4.06 -12.25
C ASP A 327 12.53 -4.39 -11.02
N ILE A 328 11.97 -3.33 -10.42
CA ILE A 328 11.17 -3.45 -9.21
C ILE A 328 9.76 -3.98 -9.51
N GLU A 329 9.25 -3.75 -10.72
CA GLU A 329 7.92 -4.20 -11.13
C GLU A 329 7.93 -5.72 -11.35
N HIS A 330 8.92 -6.24 -12.07
CA HIS A 330 9.03 -7.67 -12.39
C HIS A 330 9.85 -8.47 -11.38
N GLN A 331 10.49 -7.81 -10.40
CA GLN A 331 11.38 -8.42 -9.40
C GLN A 331 12.58 -9.13 -10.05
N GLU A 332 13.14 -8.53 -11.11
CA GLU A 332 14.24 -9.08 -11.90
C GLU A 332 15.49 -8.21 -11.83
N GLN A 333 16.68 -8.83 -11.74
CA GLN A 333 17.96 -8.10 -11.79
C GLN A 333 18.93 -8.79 -12.70
N GLY A 334 19.87 -8.00 -13.22
CA GLY A 334 20.98 -8.48 -14.00
C GLY A 334 22.21 -7.61 -13.83
N THR A 335 23.33 -8.09 -14.35
CA THR A 335 24.58 -7.34 -14.47
C THR A 335 24.87 -7.04 -15.92
N LEU A 336 25.35 -5.84 -16.21
CA LEU A 336 25.59 -5.36 -17.56
C LEU A 336 27.09 -5.44 -17.90
N CYS A 337 27.91 -4.66 -17.21
CA CYS A 337 29.33 -4.50 -17.52
C CYS A 337 30.11 -3.88 -16.35
N THR A 338 31.42 -3.66 -16.52
CA THR A 338 32.18 -2.81 -15.59
C THR A 338 31.71 -1.36 -15.70
N PHE A 339 31.97 -0.54 -14.68
CA PHE A 339 31.54 0.85 -14.69
C PHE A 339 32.26 1.67 -15.78
N GLU A 340 33.53 1.36 -16.03
CA GLU A 340 34.33 1.99 -17.08
C GLU A 340 33.75 1.71 -18.47
N GLN A 341 33.44 0.45 -18.77
CA GLN A 341 32.77 0.08 -20.04
C GLN A 341 31.41 0.75 -20.19
N PHE A 342 30.66 0.87 -19.09
CA PHE A 342 29.38 1.56 -19.10
C PHE A 342 29.51 3.04 -19.46
N LEU A 343 30.55 3.72 -18.98
CA LEU A 343 30.80 5.12 -19.32
C LEU A 343 31.26 5.31 -20.77
N GLU A 344 31.94 4.32 -21.36
CA GLU A 344 32.37 4.36 -22.77
C GLU A 344 31.19 4.22 -23.73
N GLU A 345 30.24 3.32 -23.45
CA GLU A 345 29.12 3.00 -24.34
C GLU A 345 27.77 2.86 -23.61
N PRO A 346 27.30 3.90 -22.88
CA PRO A 346 26.14 3.76 -22.00
C PRO A 346 24.85 3.40 -22.76
N GLU A 347 24.65 3.97 -23.95
CA GLU A 347 23.47 3.72 -24.79
C GLU A 347 23.36 2.24 -25.20
N VAL A 348 24.47 1.57 -25.51
CA VAL A 348 24.50 0.15 -25.88
C VAL A 348 24.01 -0.73 -24.74
N TYR A 349 24.41 -0.42 -23.51
CA TYR A 349 24.00 -1.21 -22.34
C TYR A 349 22.57 -0.91 -21.91
N ILE A 350 22.09 0.33 -22.06
CA ILE A 350 20.69 0.68 -21.80
C ILE A 350 19.77 0.09 -22.85
N GLU A 351 20.17 0.04 -24.13
CA GLU A 351 19.39 -0.63 -25.16
C GLU A 351 19.28 -2.15 -24.88
N ARG A 352 20.37 -2.81 -24.48
CA ARG A 352 20.35 -4.23 -24.10
C ARG A 352 19.52 -4.53 -22.86
N LEU A 353 19.33 -3.54 -22.00
CA LEU A 353 18.54 -3.65 -20.79
C LEU A 353 17.03 -3.63 -21.10
N LEU A 354 16.62 -2.89 -22.13
CA LEU A 354 15.22 -2.59 -22.45
C LEU A 354 14.63 -3.48 -23.56
N ASN A 355 15.47 -4.30 -24.20
CA ASN A 355 15.11 -5.30 -25.21
C ASN A 355 15.22 -6.71 -24.62
#